data_AF-A0A7V9ZQ14-F1
#
_entry.id   AF-A0A7V9ZQ14-F1
#
_cell.length_a   1.000
_cell.length_b   1.000
_cell.length_c   1.000
_cell.angle_alpha   90.00
_cell.angle_beta   90.00
_cell.angle_gamma   90.00
#
_symmetry.space_group_name_H-M   'P 1'
#
loop_
_entity.id
_entity.type
_entity.pdbx_description
1 polymer ?
#
loop_
_entity_poly.entity_id
_entity_poly.type
_entity_poly.pdbx_seq_one_letter_code
_entity_poly.pdbx_strand_id
1 'polypeptide(L)'
;MRFKTFRNFIIVPGGLLLTVALGGALFLLVSSASCGSGTTTPTTRSPELHQAQPANATPVSQPQRQAASPASRDEKILALLEAKRNQSGDKIKDAFPRETYKVNIYRDGGSTTWNRLKIDYNRNERWDERWELEDGKPVKKQVSTADNDVYDQEWRWQGGQWVKKN
;
A
#
# COMPACT_ATOMS: atom_id res chain seq x y z
N MET A 1 -2.33 20.40 40.20
CA MET A 1 -1.48 19.35 40.82
C MET A 1 -1.71 18.05 40.07
N ARG A 2 -0.80 17.68 39.16
CA ARG A 2 0.00 16.42 39.18
C ARG A 2 -0.76 15.18 39.70
N PHE A 3 -1.06 14.24 38.81
CA PHE A 3 -0.66 12.85 39.01
C PHE A 3 -0.11 12.25 37.71
N LYS A 4 1.14 11.78 37.82
CA LYS A 4 1.86 10.94 36.87
C LYS A 4 1.41 9.50 37.09
N THR A 5 1.16 8.75 36.02
CA THR A 5 1.33 7.29 36.07
C THR A 5 2.03 6.83 34.82
N PHE A 6 3.30 6.48 35.00
CA PHE A 6 4.18 5.84 34.03
C PHE A 6 4.02 4.32 34.10
N ARG A 7 4.21 3.67 32.95
CA ARG A 7 4.73 2.30 32.73
C ARG A 7 3.85 1.10 33.10
N ASN A 8 3.57 0.29 32.08
CA ASN A 8 3.92 -1.13 32.12
C ASN A 8 4.58 -1.53 30.78
N PHE A 9 5.91 -1.54 30.79
CA PHE A 9 6.73 -2.31 29.85
C PHE A 9 6.77 -3.74 30.40
N ILE A 10 6.26 -4.71 29.65
CA ILE A 10 6.60 -6.12 29.87
C ILE A 10 7.45 -6.55 28.67
N ILE A 11 8.76 -6.50 28.89
CA ILE A 11 9.76 -7.24 28.14
C ILE A 11 9.85 -8.59 28.86
N VAL A 12 9.48 -9.69 28.19
CA VAL A 12 9.87 -11.04 28.61
C VAL A 12 10.92 -11.53 27.61
N PRO A 13 12.16 -11.80 28.05
CA PRO A 13 13.18 -12.42 27.22
C PRO A 13 13.08 -13.95 27.31
N GLY A 14 13.19 -14.61 26.15
CA GLY A 14 13.72 -15.98 26.01
C GLY A 14 12.87 -17.15 26.49
N GLY A 15 12.56 -18.09 25.59
CA GLY A 15 12.07 -19.42 25.99
C GLY A 15 11.33 -20.18 24.90
N LEU A 16 12.09 -20.85 24.04
CA LEU A 16 11.69 -21.97 23.19
C LEU A 16 10.91 -23.03 23.99
N LEU A 17 9.74 -23.47 23.51
CA LEU A 17 9.25 -24.84 23.70
C LEU A 17 8.17 -25.21 22.67
N LEU A 18 8.53 -26.19 21.83
CA LEU A 18 7.68 -27.02 20.98
C LEU A 18 6.68 -27.85 21.81
N THR A 19 5.45 -28.02 21.31
CA THR A 19 4.63 -29.27 21.24
C THR A 19 3.31 -28.93 20.53
N VAL A 20 3.04 -29.33 19.29
CA VAL A 20 2.57 -30.64 18.78
C VAL A 20 1.06 -30.91 19.01
N ALA A 21 0.40 -31.21 17.88
CA ALA A 21 -0.81 -32.02 17.68
C ALA A 21 -2.21 -31.41 17.93
N LEU A 22 -2.89 -31.10 16.83
CA LEU A 22 -4.09 -31.84 16.40
C LEU A 22 -4.39 -31.53 14.93
N GLY A 23 -3.67 -32.23 14.04
CA GLY A 23 -4.07 -32.45 12.67
C GLY A 23 -4.71 -33.83 12.55
N GLY A 24 -5.91 -33.89 11.97
CA GLY A 24 -6.51 -35.08 11.37
C GLY A 24 -7.14 -34.62 10.06
N ALA A 25 -6.53 -34.89 8.92
CA ALA A 25 -6.57 -36.15 8.16
C ALA A 25 -7.77 -36.19 7.19
N LEU A 26 -7.51 -35.90 5.90
CA LEU A 26 -7.99 -36.76 4.82
C LEU A 26 -7.11 -36.59 3.57
N PHE A 27 -6.11 -37.48 3.47
CA PHE A 27 -5.41 -37.79 2.25
C PHE A 27 -6.27 -38.80 1.48
N LEU A 28 -6.57 -38.53 0.20
CA LEU A 28 -6.83 -39.58 -0.78
C LEU A 28 -6.00 -39.29 -2.04
N LEU A 29 -5.00 -40.15 -2.23
CA LEU A 29 -4.23 -40.37 -3.45
C LEU A 29 -5.10 -41.08 -4.49
N VAL A 30 -5.00 -40.67 -5.76
CA VAL A 30 -4.86 -41.62 -6.90
C VAL A 30 -3.96 -40.98 -7.96
N SER A 31 -2.84 -41.66 -8.22
CA SER A 31 -1.91 -41.45 -9.33
C SER A 31 -2.50 -41.95 -10.65
N SER A 32 -2.16 -41.29 -11.76
CA SER A 32 -1.96 -41.96 -13.06
C SER A 32 -0.97 -41.18 -13.90
N ALA A 33 0.14 -41.84 -14.21
CA ALA A 33 1.10 -41.44 -15.21
C ALA A 33 0.48 -41.43 -16.62
N SER A 34 0.99 -40.60 -17.51
CA SER A 34 1.11 -40.96 -18.93
C SER A 34 2.32 -40.25 -19.52
N CYS A 35 3.32 -41.05 -19.83
CA CYS A 35 4.32 -40.72 -20.82
C CYS A 35 3.65 -40.66 -22.20
N GLY A 36 4.06 -39.71 -23.03
CA GLY A 36 3.68 -39.64 -24.43
C GLY A 36 4.80 -38.99 -25.21
N SER A 37 5.76 -39.82 -25.62
CA SER A 37 6.86 -39.45 -26.50
C SER A 37 6.39 -39.31 -27.96
N GLY A 38 6.93 -38.31 -28.65
CA GLY A 38 7.33 -38.41 -30.05
C GLY A 38 6.30 -38.03 -31.11
N THR A 39 6.62 -37.07 -31.98
CA THR A 39 7.31 -37.38 -33.24
C THR A 39 7.61 -36.10 -34.04
N THR A 40 8.80 -36.13 -34.61
CA THR A 40 9.53 -35.21 -35.49
C THR A 40 8.86 -34.84 -36.81
N THR A 41 9.13 -33.63 -37.31
CA THR A 41 9.66 -33.44 -38.68
C THR A 41 10.49 -32.14 -38.80
N PRO A 42 11.56 -32.11 -39.62
CA PRO A 42 12.52 -30.99 -39.71
C PRO A 42 12.44 -30.17 -41.02
N THR A 43 13.23 -29.08 -41.06
CA THR A 43 13.82 -28.39 -42.25
C THR A 43 12.91 -27.38 -42.96
N THR A 44 13.25 -26.08 -43.09
CA THR A 44 14.22 -25.55 -44.08
C THR A 44 14.52 -24.05 -43.84
N ARG A 45 15.79 -23.66 -44.06
CA ARG A 45 16.46 -22.34 -44.00
C ARG A 45 15.74 -21.15 -44.67
N SER A 46 15.91 -19.95 -44.10
CA SER A 46 16.61 -18.81 -44.74
C SER A 46 16.90 -17.67 -43.73
N PRO A 47 18.05 -16.97 -43.79
CA PRO A 47 18.36 -15.85 -42.90
C PRO A 47 17.78 -14.56 -43.48
N GLU A 48 16.69 -14.05 -42.89
CA GLU A 48 16.20 -12.72 -43.23
C GLU A 48 16.78 -11.70 -42.25
N LEU A 49 17.76 -10.95 -42.76
CA LEU A 49 18.28 -9.71 -42.18
C LEU A 49 17.14 -8.72 -41.92
N HIS A 50 16.48 -8.86 -40.78
CA HIS A 50 15.67 -7.78 -40.23
C HIS A 50 16.58 -6.86 -39.42
N GLN A 51 16.82 -5.71 -40.02
CA GLN A 51 17.46 -4.55 -39.42
C GLN A 51 16.92 -4.33 -38.00
N ALA A 52 17.83 -4.20 -37.03
CA ALA A 52 17.52 -3.71 -35.71
C ALA A 52 17.02 -2.26 -35.84
N GLN A 53 15.70 -2.12 -35.93
CA GLN A 53 15.03 -0.84 -35.83
C GLN A 53 15.25 -0.34 -34.39
N PRO A 54 15.85 0.85 -34.17
CA PRO A 54 15.94 1.39 -32.83
C PRO A 54 14.52 1.60 -32.33
N ALA A 55 14.16 0.90 -31.26
CA ALA A 55 12.98 1.18 -30.48
C ALA A 55 13.16 2.57 -29.87
N ASN A 56 12.80 3.60 -30.64
CA ASN A 56 12.59 4.93 -30.15
C ASN A 56 11.32 4.85 -29.30
N ALA A 57 11.48 4.39 -28.05
CA ALA A 57 10.45 4.46 -27.04
C ALA A 57 10.22 5.93 -26.76
N THR A 58 9.28 6.53 -27.48
CA THR A 58 8.72 7.82 -27.13
C THR A 58 8.23 7.68 -25.68
N PRO A 59 8.73 8.49 -24.72
CA PRO A 59 8.14 8.51 -23.41
C PRO A 59 6.67 8.90 -23.59
N VAL A 60 5.77 7.95 -23.35
CA VAL A 60 4.36 8.24 -23.19
C VAL A 60 4.27 9.22 -22.04
N SER A 61 4.08 10.50 -22.39
CA SER A 61 3.71 11.55 -21.45
C SER A 61 2.45 11.10 -20.75
N GLN A 62 2.61 10.49 -19.58
CA GLN A 62 1.51 10.27 -18.65
C GLN A 62 0.84 11.63 -18.46
N PRO A 63 -0.49 11.74 -18.64
CA PRO A 63 -1.19 12.99 -18.40
C PRO A 63 -0.75 13.52 -17.04
N GLN A 64 -0.12 14.68 -17.06
CA GLN A 64 0.38 15.33 -15.86
C GLN A 64 -0.81 15.43 -14.91
N ARG A 65 -0.76 14.59 -13.89
CA ARG A 65 -1.83 14.34 -12.94
C ARG A 65 -2.26 15.70 -12.39
N GLN A 66 -3.41 16.21 -12.83
CA GLN A 66 -4.01 17.43 -12.28
C GLN A 66 -4.55 17.11 -10.89
N ALA A 67 -3.63 16.79 -9.98
CA ALA A 67 -3.88 16.85 -8.56
C ALA A 67 -4.22 18.31 -8.26
N ALA A 68 -5.31 18.55 -7.55
CA ALA A 68 -5.41 19.77 -6.75
C ALA A 68 -4.06 20.01 -6.06
N SER A 69 -3.58 21.25 -6.02
CA SER A 69 -2.28 21.56 -5.41
C SER A 69 -2.14 20.77 -4.10
N PRO A 70 -1.06 19.96 -3.92
CA PRO A 70 -0.95 19.03 -2.80
C PRO A 70 -1.28 19.67 -1.45
N ALA A 71 -0.92 20.96 -1.28
CA ALA A 71 -1.26 21.75 -0.10
C ALA A 71 -2.78 21.83 0.16
N SER A 72 -3.58 22.22 -0.84
CA SER A 72 -5.04 22.36 -0.70
C SER A 72 -5.76 21.05 -0.40
N ARG A 73 -5.24 19.93 -0.92
CA ARG A 73 -5.80 18.60 -0.65
C ARG A 73 -5.45 18.16 0.75
N ASP A 74 -4.18 18.26 1.12
CA ASP A 74 -3.69 17.83 2.42
C ASP A 74 -4.42 18.60 3.54
N GLU A 75 -4.67 19.91 3.35
CA GLU A 75 -5.51 20.71 4.25
C GLU A 75 -6.93 20.17 4.41
N LYS A 76 -7.62 19.80 3.31
CA LYS A 76 -8.95 19.18 3.37
C LYS A 76 -8.94 17.86 4.16
N ILE A 77 -7.91 17.04 3.95
CA ILE A 77 -7.75 15.76 4.66
C ILE A 77 -7.52 16.02 6.15
N LEU A 78 -6.67 16.97 6.52
CA LEU A 78 -6.40 17.33 7.91
C LEU A 78 -7.65 17.89 8.61
N ALA A 79 -8.40 18.77 7.93
CA ALA A 79 -9.67 19.28 8.43
C ALA A 79 -10.69 18.15 8.66
N LEU A 80 -10.75 17.17 7.76
CA LEU A 80 -11.61 16.01 7.92
C LEU A 80 -11.18 15.13 9.11
N LEU A 81 -9.87 14.88 9.27
CA LEU A 81 -9.35 14.09 10.39
C LEU A 81 -9.74 14.71 11.74
N GLU A 82 -9.66 16.04 11.86
CA GLU A 82 -10.09 16.76 13.06
C GLU A 82 -11.61 16.68 13.25
N ALA A 83 -12.40 16.97 12.20
CA ALA A 83 -13.86 16.93 12.24
C ALA A 83 -14.40 15.53 12.58
N LYS A 84 -13.68 14.47 12.19
CA LYS A 84 -14.06 13.07 12.40
C LYS A 84 -13.28 12.39 13.52
N ARG A 85 -12.57 13.13 14.36
CA ARG A 85 -11.71 12.58 15.42
C ARG A 85 -12.45 11.59 16.33
N ASN A 86 -13.70 11.90 16.68
CA ASN A 86 -14.53 11.11 17.60
C ASN A 86 -15.56 10.24 16.87
N GLN A 87 -15.45 10.07 15.55
CA GLN A 87 -16.40 9.22 14.83
C GLN A 87 -16.23 7.76 15.27
N SER A 88 -17.34 7.04 15.38
CA SER A 88 -17.34 5.60 15.62
C SER A 88 -16.96 4.81 14.36
N GLY A 89 -16.57 3.55 14.57
CA GLY A 89 -16.20 2.61 13.53
C GLY A 89 -14.72 2.60 13.18
N ASP A 90 -14.31 1.54 12.49
CA ASP A 90 -12.90 1.25 12.24
C ASP A 90 -12.40 1.82 10.91
N LYS A 91 -13.31 2.31 10.06
CA LYS A 91 -12.97 2.78 8.71
C LYS A 91 -13.98 3.78 8.15
N ILE A 92 -13.47 4.78 7.46
CA ILE A 92 -14.23 5.61 6.52
C ILE A 92 -13.79 5.24 5.11
N LYS A 93 -14.74 4.77 4.30
CA LYS A 93 -14.51 4.50 2.87
C LYS A 93 -14.84 5.74 2.06
N ASP A 94 -13.98 6.07 1.11
CA ASP A 94 -14.17 7.14 0.14
C ASP A 94 -14.71 8.44 0.76
N ALA A 95 -13.89 9.04 1.62
CA ALA A 95 -14.29 10.18 2.43
C ALA A 95 -14.60 11.46 1.61
N PHE A 96 -14.20 11.48 0.32
CA PHE A 96 -14.39 12.60 -0.59
C PHE A 96 -14.96 12.12 -1.94
N PRO A 97 -16.20 11.61 -1.98
CA PRO A 97 -16.72 10.93 -3.18
C PRO A 97 -16.89 11.84 -4.40
N ARG A 98 -16.93 13.17 -4.19
CA ARG A 98 -17.07 14.21 -5.22
C ARG A 98 -15.73 14.78 -5.71
N GLU A 99 -14.62 14.39 -5.08
CA GLU A 99 -13.29 14.82 -5.52
C GLU A 99 -12.75 13.86 -6.59
N THR A 100 -11.71 14.29 -7.29
CA THR A 100 -11.02 13.48 -8.31
C THR A 100 -10.23 12.32 -7.72
N TYR A 101 -9.91 12.40 -6.43
CA TYR A 101 -9.17 11.39 -5.68
C TYR A 101 -10.07 10.72 -4.63
N LYS A 102 -9.74 9.48 -4.29
CA LYS A 102 -10.40 8.66 -3.26
C LYS A 102 -9.53 8.62 -2.02
N VAL A 103 -10.13 8.82 -0.85
CA VAL A 103 -9.44 8.70 0.45
C VAL A 103 -10.14 7.66 1.31
N ASN A 104 -9.38 6.68 1.79
CA ASN A 104 -9.84 5.77 2.84
C ASN A 104 -9.09 6.06 4.14
N ILE A 105 -9.80 6.16 5.26
CA ILE A 105 -9.23 6.42 6.60
C ILE A 105 -9.53 5.20 7.47
N TYR A 106 -8.55 4.78 8.26
CA TYR A 106 -8.57 3.54 9.02
C TYR A 106 -8.18 3.78 10.48
N ARG A 107 -8.79 2.97 11.34
CA ARG A 107 -8.48 2.77 12.75
C ARG A 107 -8.21 1.27 12.90
N ASP A 108 -6.97 0.91 12.61
CA ASP A 108 -6.53 -0.50 12.63
C ASP A 108 -6.10 -0.92 14.04
N GLY A 109 -6.10 -2.23 14.32
CA GLY A 109 -5.46 -2.80 15.51
C GLY A 109 -6.08 -2.37 16.85
N GLY A 110 -7.36 -2.01 16.89
CA GLY A 110 -8.04 -1.57 18.12
C GLY A 110 -7.66 -0.18 18.61
N SER A 111 -7.02 0.64 17.75
CA SER A 111 -6.71 2.04 18.06
C SER A 111 -7.98 2.82 18.42
N THR A 112 -7.88 3.82 19.30
CA THR A 112 -9.00 4.72 19.62
C THR A 112 -9.06 5.92 18.66
N THR A 113 -7.96 6.21 17.96
CA THR A 113 -7.84 7.30 16.99
C THR A 113 -7.55 6.76 15.59
N TRP A 114 -7.74 7.59 14.56
CA TRP A 114 -7.25 7.29 13.22
C TRP A 114 -5.73 7.08 13.26
N ASN A 115 -5.27 6.01 12.62
CA ASN A 115 -3.84 5.64 12.61
C ASN A 115 -3.28 5.42 11.20
N ARG A 116 -4.14 5.32 10.18
CA ARG A 116 -3.71 5.15 8.79
C ARG A 116 -4.72 5.76 7.83
N LEU A 117 -4.23 6.33 6.74
CA LEU A 117 -5.06 6.65 5.57
C LEU A 117 -4.36 6.25 4.28
N LYS A 118 -5.15 6.06 3.23
CA LYS A 118 -4.69 5.78 1.88
C LYS A 118 -5.39 6.69 0.89
N ILE A 119 -4.66 7.14 -0.12
CA ILE A 119 -5.14 8.04 -1.16
C ILE A 119 -4.85 7.42 -2.51
N ASP A 120 -5.84 7.47 -3.37
CA ASP A 120 -5.84 7.01 -4.76
C ASP A 120 -6.23 8.23 -5.62
N TYR A 121 -5.32 8.74 -6.44
CA TYR A 121 -5.50 10.01 -7.15
C TYR A 121 -6.32 9.89 -8.42
N ASN A 122 -6.44 8.69 -8.99
CA ASN A 122 -7.15 8.43 -10.25
C ASN A 122 -8.35 7.48 -10.07
N ARG A 123 -8.65 7.08 -8.83
CA ARG A 123 -9.75 6.18 -8.44
C ARG A 123 -9.66 4.80 -9.10
N ASN A 124 -8.45 4.32 -9.38
CA ASN A 124 -8.21 3.02 -10.04
C ASN A 124 -8.04 1.84 -9.06
N GLU A 125 -8.23 2.09 -7.75
CA GLU A 125 -8.06 1.14 -6.65
C GLU A 125 -6.61 0.75 -6.33
N ARG A 126 -5.65 1.51 -6.86
CA ARG A 126 -4.24 1.49 -6.47
C ARG A 126 -3.92 2.74 -5.66
N TRP A 127 -3.05 2.60 -4.68
CA TRP A 127 -2.85 3.61 -3.65
C TRP A 127 -1.55 4.38 -3.91
N ASP A 128 -1.69 5.54 -4.52
CA ASP A 128 -0.61 6.48 -4.76
C ASP A 128 0.05 6.98 -3.48
N GLU A 129 -0.73 7.17 -2.41
CA GLU A 129 -0.20 7.60 -1.13
C GLU A 129 -0.77 6.82 0.04
N ARG A 130 0.07 6.66 1.06
CA ARG A 130 -0.30 6.14 2.36
C ARG A 130 0.27 7.04 3.44
N TRP A 131 -0.57 7.45 4.39
CA TRP A 131 -0.07 8.17 5.57
C TRP A 131 -0.26 7.32 6.82
N GLU A 132 0.70 7.44 7.73
CA GLU A 132 0.60 6.96 9.10
C GLU A 132 0.28 8.15 10.01
N LEU A 133 -0.63 7.91 10.94
CA LEU A 133 -1.11 8.90 11.89
C LEU A 133 -0.82 8.42 13.31
N GLU A 134 -0.40 9.33 14.18
CA GLU A 134 -0.30 9.14 15.63
C GLU A 134 -1.27 10.10 16.31
N ASP A 135 -2.12 9.58 17.19
CA ASP A 135 -3.20 10.35 17.84
C ASP A 135 -4.09 11.14 16.85
N GLY A 136 -4.29 10.60 15.65
CA GLY A 136 -5.06 11.23 14.57
C GLY A 136 -4.30 12.31 13.78
N LYS A 137 -3.01 12.51 14.07
CA LYS A 137 -2.15 13.51 13.40
C LYS A 137 -1.15 12.85 12.47
N PRO A 138 -0.84 13.44 11.31
CA PRO A 138 0.16 12.90 10.39
C PRO A 138 1.55 12.81 11.02
N VAL A 139 2.25 11.71 10.78
CA VAL A 139 3.67 11.53 11.17
C VAL A 139 4.54 11.07 10.01
N LYS A 140 3.98 10.27 9.10
CA LYS A 140 4.68 9.70 7.96
C LYS A 140 3.77 9.72 6.74
N LYS A 141 4.35 10.03 5.58
CA LYS A 141 3.73 9.85 4.28
C LYS A 141 4.64 9.01 3.39
N GLN A 142 4.05 8.07 2.67
CA GLN A 142 4.70 7.23 1.68
C GLN A 142 4.00 7.46 0.34
N VAL A 143 4.77 7.58 -0.74
CA VAL A 143 4.27 7.87 -2.09
C VAL A 143 4.74 6.78 -3.04
N SER A 144 3.81 6.26 -3.85
CA SER A 144 4.06 5.37 -4.97
C SER A 144 4.02 6.18 -6.26
N THR A 145 5.18 6.59 -6.75
CA THR A 145 5.30 7.42 -7.96
C THR A 145 4.80 6.67 -9.20
N ALA A 146 4.93 5.34 -9.21
CA ALA A 146 4.56 4.47 -10.32
C ALA A 146 3.12 3.92 -10.25
N ASP A 147 2.32 4.32 -9.25
CA ASP A 147 0.93 3.86 -9.07
C ASP A 147 0.80 2.32 -9.11
N ASN A 148 1.65 1.67 -8.32
CA ASN A 148 1.81 0.21 -8.30
C ASN A 148 1.87 -0.35 -6.87
N ASP A 149 1.42 0.42 -5.88
CA ASP A 149 1.51 0.12 -4.44
C ASP A 149 2.93 -0.12 -3.91
N VAL A 150 3.96 0.14 -4.71
CA VAL A 150 5.36 0.18 -4.27
C VAL A 150 5.69 1.62 -3.92
N TYR A 151 5.96 1.88 -2.64
CA TYR A 151 6.25 3.21 -2.14
C TYR A 151 7.74 3.53 -2.23
N ASP A 152 8.12 4.32 -3.23
CA ASP A 152 9.49 4.72 -3.52
C ASP A 152 9.92 6.04 -2.84
N GLN A 153 8.97 6.79 -2.26
CA GLN A 153 9.29 8.00 -1.49
C GLN A 153 8.73 7.96 -0.08
N GLU A 154 9.48 8.51 0.87
CA GLU A 154 9.07 8.69 2.26
C GLU A 154 9.21 10.16 2.66
N TRP A 155 8.23 10.66 3.41
CA TRP A 155 8.14 12.01 3.91
C TRP A 155 7.76 11.97 5.40
N ARG A 156 8.25 12.94 6.17
CA ARG A 156 7.97 13.10 7.60
C ARG A 156 7.24 14.40 7.85
N TRP A 157 6.27 14.36 8.76
CA TRP A 157 5.53 15.54 9.16
C TRP A 157 6.35 16.34 10.17
N GLN A 158 6.73 17.57 9.84
CA GLN A 158 7.54 18.44 10.68
C GLN A 158 7.04 19.88 10.55
N GLY A 159 6.76 20.55 11.68
CA GLY A 159 6.37 21.95 11.67
C GLY A 159 5.11 22.29 10.86
N GLY A 160 4.19 21.32 10.67
CA GLY A 160 2.98 21.51 9.86
C GLY A 160 3.18 21.28 8.35
N GLN A 161 4.31 20.70 7.94
CA GLN A 161 4.62 20.45 6.55
C GLN A 161 5.23 19.06 6.34
N TRP A 162 5.14 18.55 5.11
CA TRP A 162 5.82 17.33 4.70
C TRP A 162 7.27 17.65 4.31
N VAL A 163 8.22 17.04 5.00
CA VAL A 163 9.65 17.10 4.68
C VAL A 163 10.07 15.76 4.09
N LYS A 164 10.65 15.76 2.89
CA LYS A 164 11.13 14.53 2.24
C LYS A 164 12.24 13.92 3.09
N LYS A 165 12.17 12.61 3.32
CA LYS A 165 13.26 11.88 3.95
C LYS A 165 14.33 11.61 2.87
N ASN A 166 15.53 12.11 3.12
CA ASN A 166 16.71 11.84 2.29
C ASN A 166 17.16 10.38 2.40
#